data_AF-A0A3B9AJL3-F1
#
_entry.id   AF-A0A3B9AJL3-F1
#
_cell.length_a   1.000
_cell.length_b   1.000
_cell.length_c   1.000
_cell.angle_alpha   90.00
_cell.angle_beta   90.00
_cell.angle_gamma   90.00
#
_symmetry.space_group_name_H-M   'P 1'
#
loop_
_entity.id
_entity.type
_entity.pdbx_description
1 polymer ?
#
loop_
_entity_poly.entity_id
_entity_poly.type
_entity_poly.pdbx_seq_one_letter_code
_entity_poly.pdbx_strand_id
1 'polypeptide(L)'
;FRAVFAPTGFQGRMAISELHYHPDSTRNSDDWLELLNYGNGALDISGWRLTDGNPLNTFTFPQGTVVAPQGRLVLAQDTAHFHSQHPQVPVWGPLGFGLSNNG
;
A
#
# COMPACT_ATOMS: atom_id res chain seq x y z
N PHE A 1 -13.09 -4.48 1.05
CA PHE A 1 -11.92 -3.68 1.49
C PHE A 1 -12.38 -2.41 2.19
N ARG A 2 -11.84 -2.08 3.37
CA ARG A 2 -12.11 -0.83 4.09
C ARG A 2 -10.79 -0.25 4.59
N ALA A 3 -10.26 0.76 3.89
CA ALA A 3 -9.17 1.57 4.44
C ALA A 3 -9.73 2.52 5.51
N VAL A 4 -9.20 2.43 6.73
CA VAL A 4 -9.53 3.37 7.81
C VAL A 4 -8.37 4.36 7.92
N PHE A 5 -8.58 5.58 7.41
CA PHE A 5 -7.64 6.69 7.56
C PHE A 5 -7.99 7.44 8.86
N ALA A 6 -7.10 7.43 9.85
CA ALA A 6 -7.25 8.25 11.05
C ALA A 6 -6.71 9.67 10.76
N PRO A 7 -7.52 10.73 10.86
CA PRO A 7 -7.07 12.07 10.52
C PRO A 7 -6.43 12.74 11.74
N THR A 8 -5.10 12.87 11.75
CA THR A 8 -4.43 13.87 12.58
C THR A 8 -4.04 15.03 11.69
N GLY A 9 -4.99 15.96 11.54
CA GLY A 9 -4.84 17.32 11.00
C GLY A 9 -3.62 17.59 10.14
N PHE A 10 -3.62 17.14 8.89
CA PHE A 10 -2.93 17.79 7.77
C PHE A 10 -3.63 17.35 6.48
N GLN A 11 -3.58 18.19 5.45
CA GLN A 11 -4.15 17.99 4.11
C GLN A 11 -3.44 16.87 3.31
N GLY A 12 -3.04 15.79 4.00
CA GLY A 12 -2.49 14.55 3.46
C GLY A 12 -3.58 13.75 2.80
N ARG A 13 -3.78 14.06 1.53
CA ARG A 13 -4.75 13.41 0.66
C ARG A 13 -4.11 12.11 0.16
N MET A 14 -4.31 11.02 0.90
CA MET A 14 -3.91 9.67 0.47
C MET A 14 -5.06 8.95 -0.19
N ALA A 15 -4.79 8.37 -1.35
CA ALA A 15 -5.72 7.50 -2.05
C ALA A 15 -5.03 6.17 -2.34
N ILE A 16 -5.84 5.12 -2.46
CA ILE A 16 -5.41 3.92 -3.17
C ILE A 16 -5.61 4.22 -4.64
N SER A 17 -4.49 4.40 -5.35
CA SER A 17 -4.51 4.73 -6.77
C SER A 17 -4.71 3.48 -7.63
N GLU A 18 -4.11 2.36 -7.21
CA GLU A 18 -4.11 1.11 -7.96
C GLU A 18 -4.25 -0.08 -7.01
N LEU A 19 -5.04 -1.06 -7.43
CA LEU A 19 -5.20 -2.33 -6.74
C LEU A 19 -4.99 -3.43 -7.76
N HIS A 20 -3.86 -4.13 -7.65
CA HIS A 20 -3.57 -5.30 -8.46
C HIS A 20 -3.90 -6.54 -7.64
N TYR A 21 -5.15 -6.98 -7.78
CA TYR A 21 -5.63 -8.23 -7.20
C TYR A 21 -5.96 -9.19 -8.35
N HIS A 22 -5.61 -10.46 -8.18
CA HIS A 22 -5.92 -11.52 -9.14
C HIS A 22 -5.10 -11.47 -10.45
N PRO A 23 -3.78 -11.70 -10.41
CA PRO A 23 -3.00 -11.91 -11.62
C PRO A 23 -3.56 -13.11 -12.40
N ASP A 24 -3.61 -12.97 -13.72
CA ASP A 24 -3.80 -14.09 -14.63
C ASP A 24 -2.79 -15.19 -14.24
N SER A 25 -3.19 -16.47 -14.21
CA SER A 25 -2.34 -17.59 -13.73
C SER A 25 -1.07 -17.80 -14.56
N THR A 26 -0.96 -17.06 -15.66
CA THR A 26 0.18 -16.99 -16.59
C THR A 26 1.10 -15.79 -16.35
N ARG A 27 0.70 -14.81 -15.52
CA ARG A 27 1.38 -13.52 -15.36
C ARG A 27 1.84 -13.18 -13.95
N ASN A 28 1.69 -14.11 -12.99
CA ASN A 28 2.33 -14.13 -11.65
C ASN A 28 2.65 -12.77 -11.03
N SER A 29 1.77 -11.80 -11.20
CA SER A 29 1.98 -10.42 -10.76
C SER A 29 1.34 -10.39 -9.39
N ASP A 30 2.15 -10.81 -8.41
CA ASP A 30 1.79 -10.95 -7.00
C ASP A 30 0.90 -9.80 -6.52
N ASP A 31 -0.01 -10.08 -5.58
CA ASP A 31 -0.94 -9.08 -5.07
C ASP A 31 -0.19 -7.85 -4.54
N TRP A 32 -0.54 -6.67 -5.07
CA TRP A 32 -0.02 -5.40 -4.59
C TRP A 32 -1.09 -4.30 -4.65
N LEU A 33 -0.91 -3.28 -3.82
CA LEU A 33 -1.67 -2.04 -3.86
C LEU A 33 -0.74 -0.85 -3.84
N GLU A 34 -1.17 0.21 -4.50
CA GLU A 34 -0.45 1.47 -4.53
C GLU A 34 -1.17 2.53 -3.71
N LEU A 35 -0.40 3.20 -2.88
CA LEU A 35 -0.78 4.38 -2.15
C LEU A 35 -0.20 5.61 -2.85
N LEU A 36 -1.08 6.55 -3.20
CA LEU A 36 -0.71 7.83 -3.80
C LEU A 36 -0.97 8.97 -2.82
N ASN A 37 0.07 9.75 -2.53
CA ASN A 37 -0.07 11.06 -1.91
C ASN A 37 -0.42 12.10 -2.98
N TYR A 38 -1.71 12.36 -3.19
CA TYR A 38 -2.17 13.38 -4.14
C TYR A 38 -2.21 14.80 -3.53
N GLY A 39 -1.60 14.98 -2.36
CA GLY A 39 -1.37 16.28 -1.72
C GLY A 39 -0.12 17.00 -2.24
N ASN A 40 0.06 18.23 -1.76
CA ASN A 40 1.21 19.08 -2.10
C ASN A 40 2.28 19.09 -0.99
N GLY A 41 2.08 18.33 0.09
CA GLY A 41 3.04 18.17 1.19
C GLY A 41 3.49 16.73 1.32
N ALA A 42 4.68 16.52 1.90
CA ALA A 42 5.11 15.20 2.33
C ALA A 42 4.18 14.70 3.45
N LEU A 43 3.85 13.41 3.41
CA LEU A 43 3.00 12.78 4.40
C LEU A 43 3.72 11.65 5.10
N ASP A 44 3.86 11.78 6.42
CA ASP A 44 4.33 10.71 7.28
C ASP A 44 3.17 9.74 7.57
N ILE A 45 3.33 8.50 7.14
CA ILE A 45 2.37 7.40 7.35
C ILE A 45 2.91 6.38 8.36
N SER A 46 3.91 6.73 9.16
CA SER A 46 4.45 5.88 10.21
C SER A 46 3.35 5.38 11.14
N GLY A 47 3.30 4.07 11.35
CA GLY A 47 2.30 3.44 12.21
C GLY A 47 0.88 3.39 11.63
N TRP A 48 0.66 3.87 10.40
CA TRP A 48 -0.60 3.63 9.69
C TRP A 48 -0.81 2.14 9.51
N ARG A 49 -2.07 1.74 9.48
CA ARG A 49 -2.47 0.34 9.37
C ARG A 49 -3.30 0.14 8.13
N LEU A 50 -2.91 -0.84 7.34
CA LEU A 50 -3.73 -1.38 6.28
C LEU A 50 -4.35 -2.68 6.76
N THR A 51 -5.67 -2.79 6.65
CA THR A 51 -6.41 -4.01 6.99
C THR A 51 -7.38 -4.38 5.87
N ASP A 52 -7.72 -5.66 5.77
CA ASP A 52 -8.85 -6.10 4.94
C ASP A 52 -10.15 -6.19 5.77
N GLY A 53 -11.12 -7.01 5.35
CA GLY A 53 -12.36 -7.24 6.11
C GLY A 53 -12.15 -7.97 7.44
N ASN A 54 -11.04 -8.69 7.59
CA ASN A 54 -10.61 -9.34 8.82
C ASN A 54 -9.63 -8.42 9.58
N PRO A 55 -9.98 -7.93 10.79
CA PRO A 55 -9.10 -7.04 11.55
C PRO A 55 -7.78 -7.70 12.01
N LEU A 56 -7.65 -9.03 11.94
CA LEU A 56 -6.40 -9.74 12.21
C LEU A 56 -5.41 -9.63 11.06
N ASN A 57 -5.88 -9.33 9.84
CA ASN A 57 -5.05 -9.08 8.67
C ASN A 57 -4.64 -7.62 8.67
N THR A 58 -3.53 -7.32 9.33
CA THR A 58 -3.02 -5.95 9.48
C THR A 58 -1.57 -5.85 9.05
N PHE A 59 -1.27 -4.94 8.14
CA PHE A 59 0.07 -4.45 7.89
C PHE A 59 0.25 -3.08 8.55
N THR A 60 1.33 -2.90 9.32
CA THR A 60 1.65 -1.61 9.94
C THR A 60 2.89 -1.02 9.27
N PHE A 61 2.77 0.21 8.77
CA PHE A 61 3.89 0.90 8.14
C PHE A 61 5.02 1.18 9.16
N PRO A 62 6.28 0.87 8.84
CA PRO A 62 7.41 1.15 9.72
C PRO A 62 7.54 2.63 10.07
N GLN A 63 8.20 2.91 11.19
CA GLN A 63 8.55 4.27 11.57
C GLN A 63 9.48 4.92 10.53
N GLY A 64 9.27 6.20 10.26
CA GLY A 64 10.00 6.95 9.23
C GLY A 64 9.45 6.75 7.81
N THR A 65 8.27 6.15 7.65
CA THR A 65 7.68 5.99 6.31
C THR A 65 7.03 7.31 5.86
N VAL A 66 7.72 8.03 4.98
CA VAL A 66 7.26 9.32 4.44
C VAL A 66 7.02 9.22 2.94
N VAL A 67 5.83 9.62 2.49
CA VAL A 67 5.47 9.69 1.07
C VAL A 67 5.57 11.15 0.61
N ALA A 68 6.46 11.40 -0.34
CA ALA A 68 6.65 12.72 -0.96
C ALA A 68 5.33 13.24 -1.59
N PRO A 69 5.17 14.56 -1.79
CA PRO A 69 4.03 15.10 -2.52
C PRO A 69 3.98 14.53 -3.93
N GLN A 70 2.79 14.14 -4.40
CA GLN A 70 2.58 13.41 -5.66
C GLN A 70 3.31 12.06 -5.72
N GLY A 71 3.86 11.59 -4.60
CA GLY A 71 4.65 10.37 -4.49
C GLY A 71 3.77 9.12 -4.36
N ARG A 72 4.34 7.99 -4.78
CA ARG A 72 3.71 6.67 -4.75
C ARG A 72 4.49 5.75 -3.83
N LEU A 73 3.76 4.85 -3.19
CA LEU A 73 4.31 3.83 -2.30
C LEU A 73 3.47 2.56 -2.47
N VAL A 74 4.14 1.45 -2.75
CA VAL A 74 3.48 0.17 -2.98
C VAL A 74 3.61 -0.73 -1.77
N LEU A 75 2.56 -1.50 -1.51
CA LEU A 75 2.60 -2.62 -0.58
C LEU A 75 2.35 -3.90 -1.38
N ALA A 76 3.31 -4.82 -1.37
CA ALA A 76 3.30 -6.03 -2.19
C ALA A 76 3.46 -7.30 -1.36
N GLN A 77 2.92 -8.41 -1.87
CA GLN A 77 3.13 -9.74 -1.28
C GLN A 77 4.57 -10.23 -1.47
N ASP A 78 5.13 -10.06 -2.68
CA ASP A 78 6.55 -10.29 -2.96
C ASP A 78 7.22 -8.96 -3.35
N THR A 79 7.96 -8.39 -2.40
CA THR A 79 8.65 -7.11 -2.61
C THR A 79 9.83 -7.24 -3.56
N ALA A 80 10.48 -8.41 -3.62
CA ALA A 80 11.64 -8.63 -4.49
C ALA A 80 11.20 -8.75 -5.95
N HIS A 81 10.14 -9.52 -6.21
CA HIS A 81 9.58 -9.64 -7.53
C HIS A 81 9.00 -8.30 -8.02
N PHE A 82 8.24 -7.57 -7.17
CA PHE A 82 7.76 -6.24 -7.51
C PHE A 82 8.92 -5.27 -7.82
N HIS A 83 9.95 -5.24 -6.99
CA HIS A 83 11.11 -4.36 -7.20
C HIS A 83 11.89 -4.71 -8.46
N SER A 84 11.93 -5.98 -8.89
CA SER A 84 12.55 -6.38 -10.16
C SER A 84 11.85 -5.79 -11.39
N GLN A 85 10.54 -5.56 -11.29
CA GLN A 85 9.72 -4.96 -12.35
C GLN A 85 9.63 -3.44 -12.22
N HIS A 86 9.66 -2.92 -10.99
CA HIS A 86 9.46 -1.51 -10.64
C HIS A 86 10.59 -0.98 -9.72
N PRO A 87 11.84 -0.90 -10.19
CA PRO A 87 13.00 -0.59 -9.32
C PRO A 87 12.98 0.83 -8.73
N GLN A 88 12.18 1.74 -9.30
CA GLN A 88 12.10 3.14 -8.88
C GLN A 88 10.95 3.40 -7.90
N VAL A 89 10.06 2.43 -7.67
CA VAL A 89 8.90 2.60 -6.81
C VAL A 89 9.22 2.05 -5.41
N PRO A 90 9.12 2.87 -4.35
CA PRO A 90 9.26 2.39 -2.99
C PRO A 90 8.23 1.30 -2.70
N VAL A 91 8.69 0.16 -2.19
CA VAL A 91 7.82 -0.98 -1.88
C VAL A 91 8.03 -1.46 -0.45
N TRP A 92 6.94 -1.69 0.25
CA TRP A 92 6.89 -2.38 1.54
C TRP A 92 6.23 -3.75 1.39
N GLY A 93 6.46 -4.60 2.38
CA GLY A 93 5.88 -5.93 2.47
C GLY A 93 6.74 -6.87 3.32
N PRO A 94 6.46 -8.17 3.31
CA PRO A 94 5.32 -8.79 2.62
C PRO A 94 3.99 -8.35 3.24
N LEU A 95 2.95 -8.21 2.41
CA LEU A 95 1.60 -7.87 2.85
C LEU A 95 1.07 -8.87 3.90
N GLY A 96 1.42 -10.16 3.75
CA GLY A 96 1.17 -11.20 4.77
C GLY A 96 -0.27 -11.74 4.78
N PHE A 97 -1.15 -11.17 3.97
CA PHE A 97 -2.52 -11.61 3.72
C PHE A 97 -2.91 -11.28 2.27
N GLY A 98 -3.81 -12.04 1.66
CA GLY A 98 -4.21 -11.82 0.27
C GLY A 98 -5.17 -10.63 0.12
N LEU A 99 -5.07 -9.90 -1.00
CA LEU A 99 -6.01 -8.84 -1.37
C LEU A 99 -7.28 -9.45 -2.00
N SER A 100 -7.91 -10.38 -1.29
CA SER A 100 -9.07 -11.12 -1.80
C SER A 100 -10.39 -10.38 -1.56
N ASN A 101 -11.34 -10.57 -2.48
CA ASN A 101 -12.66 -9.92 -2.46
C ASN A 101 -13.68 -10.58 -1.50
N ASN A 102 -13.23 -11.32 -0.49
CA ASN A 102 -14.12 -11.90 0.52
C ASN A 102 -14.43 -10.85 1.60
N GLY A 103 -15.34 -9.95 1.26
CA GLY A 103 -16.05 -9.11 2.23
C GLY A 103 -17.14 -9.89 2.96
#